data_AF-A0A351UIX8-F1
#
_entry.id   AF-A0A351UIX8-F1
#
_cell.length_a   1.000
_cell.length_b   1.000
_cell.length_c   1.000
_cell.angle_alpha   90.00
_cell.angle_beta   90.00
_cell.angle_gamma   90.00
#
_symmetry.space_group_name_H-M   'P 1'
#
loop_
_entity.id
_entity.type
_entity.pdbx_description
1 polymer ?
#
loop_
_entity_poly.entity_id
_entity_poly.type
_entity_poly.pdbx_seq_one_letter_code
_entity_poly.pdbx_strand_id
1 'polypeptide(L)'
;MKERNNKEYNPEVELAKGANLTAASYDKTQKISVTAGKVTVGGKPGIVEISGLATGKLEAGIDGTVDLWLSIFRYMRPDGTTDHVAGWNIPLALKAKQPPIETAKAFAAYINAGTRPYKAKTTGNKAVARVEIIFIEAKGNKAKSK
;
A
#
# COMPACT_ATOMS: atom_id res chain seq x y z
N MET A 1 5.53 -33.57 21.33
CA MET A 1 6.23 -32.31 20.98
C MET A 1 6.06 -32.13 19.48
N LYS A 2 5.40 -31.07 19.00
CA LYS A 2 5.21 -30.87 17.55
C LYS A 2 6.56 -30.60 16.89
N GLU A 3 6.97 -31.48 15.98
CA GLU A 3 8.10 -31.28 15.08
C GLU A 3 7.93 -29.93 14.37
N ARG A 4 8.82 -28.98 14.69
CA ARG A 4 8.91 -27.75 13.91
C ARG A 4 9.72 -28.12 12.68
N ASN A 5 9.04 -28.39 11.56
CA ASN A 5 9.70 -28.40 10.26
C ASN A 5 10.53 -27.13 10.16
N ASN A 6 11.85 -27.28 10.15
CA ASN A 6 12.80 -26.20 9.97
C ASN A 6 12.54 -25.71 8.54
N LYS A 7 11.68 -24.69 8.39
CA LYS A 7 11.36 -24.10 7.10
C LYS A 7 12.62 -23.36 6.66
N GLU A 8 13.45 -24.06 5.91
CA GLU A 8 14.60 -23.48 5.24
C GLU A 8 14.13 -22.31 4.36
N TYR A 9 14.91 -21.22 4.36
CA TYR A 9 14.60 -20.02 3.59
C TYR A 9 14.55 -20.36 2.09
N ASN A 10 13.43 -20.05 1.43
CA ASN A 10 13.30 -20.15 -0.02
C ASN A 10 13.08 -18.75 -0.62
N PRO A 11 14.08 -18.17 -1.33
CA PRO A 11 14.01 -16.80 -1.82
C PRO A 11 12.84 -16.55 -2.77
N GLU A 12 12.52 -17.49 -3.66
CA GLU A 12 11.43 -17.32 -4.63
C GLU A 12 10.07 -17.21 -3.92
N VAL A 13 9.86 -18.04 -2.90
CA VAL A 13 8.64 -18.04 -2.10
C VAL A 13 8.57 -16.76 -1.25
N GLU A 14 9.65 -16.40 -0.57
CA GLU A 14 9.64 -15.26 0.36
C GLU A 14 9.56 -13.91 -0.36
N LEU A 15 10.23 -13.74 -1.50
CA LEU A 15 10.15 -12.51 -2.31
C LEU A 15 8.79 -12.33 -3.01
N ALA A 16 8.06 -13.42 -3.25
CA ALA A 16 6.71 -13.38 -3.80
C ALA A 16 5.62 -13.08 -2.75
N LYS A 17 5.94 -13.16 -1.46
CA LYS A 17 5.04 -12.73 -0.38
C LYS A 17 4.92 -11.21 -0.35
N GLY A 18 3.85 -10.73 0.26
CA GLY A 18 3.51 -9.32 0.23
C GLY A 18 2.11 -9.06 0.74
N ALA A 19 1.78 -7.77 0.83
CA ALA A 19 0.45 -7.32 1.18
C ALA A 19 -0.46 -7.32 -0.05
N ASN A 20 -1.67 -7.84 0.11
CA ASN A 20 -2.74 -7.59 -0.84
C ASN A 20 -3.18 -6.12 -0.69
N LEU A 21 -3.30 -5.45 -1.83
CA LEU A 21 -3.74 -4.06 -1.94
C LEU A 21 -5.21 -4.05 -2.35
N THR A 22 -6.05 -3.47 -1.50
CA THR A 22 -7.46 -3.21 -1.82
C THR A 22 -7.74 -1.72 -1.67
N ALA A 23 -8.74 -1.23 -2.39
CA ALA A 23 -9.16 0.14 -2.32
C ALA A 23 -10.68 0.24 -2.53
N ALA A 24 -11.28 1.23 -1.90
CA ALA A 24 -12.70 1.54 -2.06
C ALA A 24 -12.89 3.05 -2.10
N SER A 25 -13.83 3.51 -2.92
CA SER A 25 -14.31 4.89 -2.88
C SER A 25 -15.73 4.90 -2.37
N TYR A 26 -15.98 5.79 -1.42
CA TYR A 26 -17.30 6.14 -0.90
C TYR A 26 -17.68 7.56 -1.33
N ASP A 27 -16.92 8.16 -2.26
CA ASP A 27 -17.31 9.39 -2.95
C ASP A 27 -18.24 9.07 -4.12
N LYS A 28 -19.21 9.95 -4.36
CA LYS A 28 -20.21 9.74 -5.43
C LYS A 28 -19.61 9.78 -6.83
N THR A 29 -18.53 10.55 -7.04
CA THR A 29 -18.04 10.87 -8.38
C THR A 29 -16.57 10.54 -8.60
N GLN A 30 -15.72 10.60 -7.58
CA GLN A 30 -14.34 10.15 -7.65
C GLN A 30 -14.26 8.64 -7.40
N LYS A 31 -13.66 7.92 -8.34
CA LYS A 31 -13.51 6.46 -8.31
C LYS A 31 -12.07 6.09 -7.99
N ILE A 32 -11.90 4.92 -7.39
CA ILE A 32 -10.60 4.28 -7.20
C ILE A 32 -10.69 2.81 -7.62
N SER A 33 -9.67 2.32 -8.33
CA SER A 33 -9.59 0.92 -8.74
C SER A 33 -8.17 0.40 -8.54
N VAL A 34 -8.06 -0.89 -8.20
CA VAL A 34 -6.78 -1.57 -8.06
C VAL A 34 -6.39 -2.15 -9.41
N THR A 35 -5.24 -1.76 -9.94
CA THR A 35 -4.70 -2.26 -11.22
C THR A 35 -3.57 -3.27 -11.03
N ALA A 36 -2.86 -3.19 -9.89
CA ALA A 36 -1.97 -4.25 -9.41
C ALA A 36 -2.22 -4.50 -7.91
N GLY A 37 -2.75 -5.67 -7.58
CA GLY A 37 -3.33 -5.95 -6.26
C GLY A 37 -2.38 -6.50 -5.20
N LYS A 38 -1.07 -6.52 -5.44
CA LYS A 38 -0.12 -7.08 -4.47
C LYS A 38 1.20 -6.32 -4.45
N VAL A 39 1.60 -5.86 -3.27
CA VAL A 39 2.89 -5.22 -3.01
C VAL A 39 3.83 -6.29 -2.44
N THR A 40 4.81 -6.75 -3.21
CA THR A 40 5.67 -7.88 -2.79
C THR A 40 7.00 -7.44 -2.17
N VAL A 41 7.57 -8.30 -1.33
CA VAL A 41 8.91 -8.11 -0.73
C VAL A 41 9.97 -7.98 -1.82
N GLY A 42 9.86 -8.77 -2.89
CA GLY A 42 10.71 -8.69 -4.08
C GLY A 42 10.50 -7.46 -4.97
N GLY A 43 9.80 -6.43 -4.49
CA GLY A 43 9.71 -5.13 -5.15
C GLY A 43 8.65 -5.00 -6.24
N LYS A 44 7.75 -5.98 -6.42
CA LYS A 44 6.61 -5.79 -7.34
C LYS A 44 5.63 -4.78 -6.70
N PRO A 45 5.30 -3.68 -7.40
CA PRO A 45 4.44 -2.66 -6.83
C PRO A 45 2.97 -3.08 -6.84
N GLY A 46 2.25 -2.60 -5.83
CA GLY A 46 0.79 -2.48 -5.91
C GLY A 46 0.43 -1.12 -6.50
N ILE A 47 -0.60 -1.08 -7.35
CA ILE A 47 -0.99 0.13 -8.08
C ILE A 47 -2.49 0.34 -7.94
N VAL A 48 -2.87 1.56 -7.56
CA VAL A 48 -4.25 2.04 -7.65
C VAL A 48 -4.35 3.19 -8.64
N GLU A 49 -5.46 3.24 -9.35
CA GLU A 49 -5.84 4.33 -10.24
C GLU A 49 -7.02 5.08 -9.66
N ILE A 50 -6.98 6.41 -9.72
CA ILE A 50 -8.01 7.32 -9.24
C ILE A 50 -8.49 8.15 -10.43
N SER A 51 -9.80 8.31 -10.57
CA SER A 51 -10.40 9.09 -11.66
C SER A 51 -11.63 9.87 -11.19
N GLY A 52 -11.98 10.93 -11.92
CA GLY A 52 -13.13 11.77 -11.60
C GLY A 52 -12.86 12.83 -10.52
N LEU A 53 -13.62 13.92 -10.57
CA LEU A 53 -13.57 14.97 -9.54
C LEU A 53 -14.38 14.52 -8.32
N ALA A 54 -13.86 14.81 -7.13
CA ALA A 54 -14.54 14.46 -5.89
C ALA A 54 -15.80 15.32 -5.69
N THR A 55 -16.88 14.68 -5.23
CA THR A 55 -17.99 15.41 -4.62
C THR A 55 -17.55 15.99 -3.27
N GLY A 56 -16.73 15.23 -2.54
CA GLY A 56 -16.16 15.61 -1.26
C GLY A 56 -17.03 15.17 -0.09
N LYS A 57 -16.43 15.18 1.10
CA LYS A 57 -17.12 14.89 2.35
C LYS A 57 -17.93 16.11 2.80
N LEU A 58 -19.25 15.95 2.85
CA LEU A 58 -20.19 17.01 3.25
C LEU A 58 -20.69 16.85 4.69
N GLU A 59 -20.80 15.62 5.17
CA GLU A 59 -21.38 15.26 6.46
C GLU A 59 -20.48 14.32 7.25
N ALA A 60 -20.83 14.06 8.51
CA ALA A 60 -20.21 12.99 9.29
C ALA A 60 -20.54 11.62 8.67
N GLY A 61 -19.55 10.71 8.63
CA GLY A 61 -19.69 9.38 8.03
C GLY A 61 -18.58 9.02 7.05
N ILE A 62 -18.79 7.96 6.27
CA ILE A 62 -17.82 7.48 5.27
C ILE A 62 -18.02 8.11 3.88
N ASP A 63 -19.18 8.70 3.62
CA ASP A 63 -19.48 9.32 2.34
C ASP A 63 -18.49 10.46 2.02
N GLY A 64 -17.97 10.46 0.80
CA GLY A 64 -16.93 11.40 0.37
C GLY A 64 -15.52 11.06 0.86
N THR A 65 -15.28 9.82 1.33
CA THR A 65 -13.92 9.30 1.57
C THR A 65 -13.48 8.33 0.49
N VAL A 66 -12.18 8.11 0.43
CA VAL A 66 -11.59 6.97 -0.29
C VAL A 66 -10.55 6.34 0.58
N ASP A 67 -10.49 5.02 0.52
CA ASP A 67 -9.74 4.22 1.46
C ASP A 67 -8.82 3.25 0.71
N LEU A 68 -7.64 3.03 1.28
CA LEU A 68 -6.64 2.10 0.79
C LEU A 68 -6.25 1.15 1.92
N TRP A 69 -6.26 -0.16 1.63
CA TRP A 69 -5.85 -1.18 2.57
C TRP A 69 -4.68 -2.01 2.04
N LEU A 70 -3.72 -2.26 2.93
CA LEU A 70 -2.65 -3.23 2.76
C LEU A 70 -2.85 -4.35 3.77
N SER A 71 -2.98 -5.59 3.32
CA SER A 71 -3.18 -6.72 4.21
C SER A 71 -1.95 -6.99 5.08
N ILE A 72 -2.20 -7.64 6.22
CA ILE A 72 -1.15 -8.21 7.05
C ILE A 72 -0.45 -9.36 6.32
N PHE A 73 0.86 -9.52 6.50
CA PHE A 73 1.58 -10.70 6.02
C PHE A 73 2.84 -10.99 6.85
N ARG A 74 3.48 -12.13 6.57
CA ARG A 74 4.75 -12.54 7.16
C ARG A 74 5.68 -13.02 6.06
N TYR A 75 6.97 -12.79 6.22
CA TYR A 75 8.00 -13.34 5.35
C TYR A 75 9.23 -13.72 6.18
N MET A 76 10.00 -14.68 5.68
CA MET A 76 11.26 -15.08 6.26
C MET A 76 12.41 -14.35 5.57
N ARG A 77 13.36 -13.86 6.35
CA ARG A 77 14.60 -13.27 5.88
C ARG A 77 15.64 -14.35 5.57
N PRO A 78 16.71 -14.03 4.82
CA PRO A 78 17.80 -14.97 4.55
C PRO A 78 18.48 -15.54 5.81
N ASP A 79 18.43 -14.82 6.94
CA ASP A 79 18.97 -15.29 8.24
C ASP A 79 18.03 -16.24 9.00
N GLY A 80 16.89 -16.62 8.39
CA GLY A 80 15.88 -17.50 8.98
C GLY A 80 14.89 -16.80 9.92
N THR A 81 15.07 -15.50 10.19
CA THR A 81 14.12 -14.74 11.02
C THR A 81 12.82 -14.50 10.28
N THR A 82 11.69 -14.57 10.98
CA THR A 82 10.38 -14.26 10.38
C THR A 82 9.93 -12.87 10.79
N ASP A 83 9.79 -12.00 9.80
CA ASP A 83 9.22 -10.67 9.96
C ASP A 83 7.70 -10.71 9.86
N HIS A 84 7.09 -9.78 10.58
CA HIS A 84 5.66 -9.55 10.55
C HIS A 84 5.36 -8.11 10.15
N VAL A 85 4.59 -7.96 9.08
CA VAL A 85 4.16 -6.65 8.59
C VAL A 85 2.69 -6.49 8.89
N ALA A 86 2.37 -5.55 9.79
CA ALA A 86 1.00 -5.25 10.19
C ALA A 86 0.18 -4.74 8.99
N GLY A 87 -1.11 -5.08 8.96
CA GLY A 87 -2.04 -4.52 7.97
C GLY A 87 -2.27 -3.02 8.19
N TRP A 88 -2.56 -2.28 7.12
CA TRP A 88 -2.74 -0.83 7.15
C TRP A 88 -4.06 -0.45 6.48
N ASN A 89 -4.91 0.29 7.19
CA ASN A 89 -6.02 1.04 6.61
C ASN A 89 -5.63 2.53 6.53
N ILE A 90 -5.79 3.13 5.37
CA ILE A 90 -5.56 4.55 5.12
C ILE A 90 -6.84 5.16 4.55
N PRO A 91 -7.71 5.76 5.38
CA PRO A 91 -8.85 6.51 4.92
C PRO A 91 -8.46 7.97 4.63
N LEU A 92 -8.95 8.53 3.53
CA LEU A 92 -8.80 9.95 3.20
C LEU A 92 -10.15 10.59 2.96
N ALA A 93 -10.45 11.66 3.71
CA ALA A 93 -11.59 12.52 3.42
C ALA A 93 -11.26 13.43 2.22
N LEU A 94 -12.15 13.44 1.22
CA LEU A 94 -11.97 14.26 0.03
C LEU A 94 -12.56 15.65 0.23
N LYS A 95 -11.91 16.64 -0.36
CA LYS A 95 -12.50 17.98 -0.53
C LYS A 95 -13.38 18.02 -1.77
N ALA A 96 -14.39 18.89 -1.77
CA ALA A 96 -15.20 19.12 -2.95
C ALA A 96 -14.33 19.59 -4.13
N LYS A 97 -14.59 19.03 -5.32
CA LYS A 97 -13.85 19.28 -6.57
C LYS A 97 -12.38 18.86 -6.54
N GLN A 98 -11.94 18.10 -5.54
CA GLN A 98 -10.57 17.60 -5.46
C GLN A 98 -10.26 16.71 -6.68
N PRO A 99 -9.24 17.04 -7.49
CA PRO A 99 -8.86 16.22 -8.63
C PRO A 99 -8.11 14.94 -8.19
N PRO A 100 -8.14 13.88 -9.01
CA PRO A 100 -7.44 12.62 -8.74
C PRO A 100 -5.98 12.76 -8.33
N ILE A 101 -5.22 13.66 -8.98
CA ILE A 101 -3.81 13.86 -8.67
C ILE A 101 -3.57 14.40 -7.25
N GLU A 102 -4.50 15.18 -6.70
CA GLU A 102 -4.40 15.65 -5.32
C GLU A 102 -4.69 14.51 -4.34
N THR A 103 -5.68 13.66 -4.63
CA THR A 103 -5.96 12.45 -3.84
C THR A 103 -4.79 11.48 -3.86
N ALA A 104 -4.20 11.24 -5.04
CA ALA A 104 -3.02 10.40 -5.20
C ALA A 104 -1.84 10.93 -4.36
N LYS A 105 -1.59 12.24 -4.42
CA LYS A 105 -0.54 12.91 -3.63
C LYS A 105 -0.79 12.80 -2.14
N ALA A 106 -2.04 12.93 -1.69
CA ALA A 106 -2.40 12.76 -0.29
C ALA A 106 -2.11 11.35 0.21
N PHE A 107 -2.45 10.30 -0.56
CA PHE A 107 -2.07 8.93 -0.23
C PHE A 107 -0.56 8.75 -0.16
N ALA A 108 0.17 9.23 -1.17
CA ALA A 108 1.61 9.05 -1.17
C ALA A 108 2.30 9.80 -0.02
N ALA A 109 1.83 11.00 0.31
CA ALA A 109 2.32 11.74 1.47
C ALA A 109 2.07 10.96 2.77
N TYR A 110 0.86 10.43 2.97
CA TYR A 110 0.52 9.63 4.15
C TYR A 110 1.38 8.36 4.25
N ILE A 111 1.52 7.62 3.15
CA ILE A 111 2.33 6.40 3.10
C ILE A 111 3.80 6.72 3.41
N ASN A 112 4.35 7.76 2.78
CA ASN A 112 5.75 8.11 2.90
C ASN A 112 6.12 8.68 4.28
N ALA A 113 5.17 9.28 4.99
CA ALA A 113 5.31 9.76 6.36
C ALA A 113 5.15 8.62 7.41
N GLY A 114 4.53 7.51 7.04
CA GLY A 114 4.35 6.36 7.92
C GLY A 114 5.66 5.63 8.22
N THR A 115 5.65 4.85 9.31
CA THR A 115 6.80 4.04 9.76
C THR A 115 6.82 2.63 9.15
N ARG A 116 5.78 2.27 8.40
CA ARG A 116 5.64 0.96 7.77
C ARG A 116 6.61 0.83 6.58
N PRO A 117 6.99 -0.40 6.19
CA PRO A 117 7.96 -0.67 5.12
C PRO A 117 7.39 -0.43 3.71
N TYR A 118 6.74 0.71 3.49
CA TYR A 118 6.15 1.07 2.20
C TYR A 118 6.61 2.45 1.77
N LYS A 119 6.80 2.61 0.47
CA LYS A 119 6.93 3.92 -0.18
C LYS A 119 5.97 4.01 -1.33
N ALA A 120 5.50 5.24 -1.57
CA ALA A 120 4.54 5.52 -2.62
C ALA A 120 5.02 6.64 -3.53
N LYS A 121 4.78 6.47 -4.82
CA LYS A 121 4.98 7.48 -5.86
C LYS A 121 3.67 7.73 -6.58
N THR A 122 3.50 8.96 -7.07
CA THR A 122 2.32 9.34 -7.84
C THR A 122 2.66 9.69 -9.27
N THR A 123 1.74 9.41 -10.18
CA THR A 123 1.79 9.84 -11.58
C THR A 123 0.39 10.24 -12.04
N GLY A 124 0.30 10.93 -13.18
CA GLY A 124 -0.98 11.33 -13.80
C GLY A 124 -1.30 12.82 -13.66
N ASN A 125 -2.57 13.17 -13.81
CA ASN A 125 -3.05 14.53 -14.00
C ASN A 125 -4.45 14.74 -13.37
N LYS A 126 -5.12 15.85 -13.72
CA LYS A 126 -6.43 16.23 -13.15
C LYS A 126 -7.60 15.33 -13.59
N ALA A 127 -7.44 14.47 -14.59
CA ALA A 127 -8.47 13.55 -15.06
C ALA A 127 -8.28 12.14 -14.48
N VAL A 128 -7.04 11.66 -14.45
CA VAL A 128 -6.67 10.33 -13.94
C VAL A 128 -5.30 10.42 -13.26
N ALA A 129 -5.16 9.77 -12.10
CA ALA A 129 -3.90 9.67 -11.38
C ALA A 129 -3.67 8.25 -10.85
N ARG A 130 -2.41 7.89 -10.61
CA ARG A 130 -2.03 6.59 -10.05
C ARG A 130 -1.17 6.77 -8.81
N VAL A 131 -1.33 5.84 -7.87
CA VAL A 131 -0.42 5.66 -6.74
C VAL A 131 0.23 4.29 -6.91
N GLU A 132 1.55 4.30 -7.05
CA GLU A 132 2.40 3.11 -7.07
C GLU A 132 3.01 2.94 -5.68
N ILE A 133 2.81 1.77 -5.06
CA ILE A 133 3.27 1.45 -3.72
C ILE A 133 4.26 0.29 -3.81
N ILE A 134 5.47 0.49 -3.29
CA ILE A 134 6.50 -0.52 -3.20
C ILE A 134 6.76 -0.89 -1.75
N PHE A 135 7.13 -2.15 -1.52
CA PHE A 135 7.73 -2.55 -0.26
C PHE A 135 9.19 -2.09 -0.25
N ILE A 136 9.59 -1.42 0.82
CA ILE A 136 11.00 -1.18 1.10
C ILE A 136 11.33 -2.03 2.31
N GLU A 137 12.33 -2.91 2.22
CA GLU A 137 12.81 -3.58 3.43
C GLU A 137 13.07 -2.50 4.48
N ALA A 138 12.36 -2.59 5.61
CA ALA A 138 12.64 -1.72 6.75
C ALA A 138 14.12 -1.93 7.04
N LYS A 139 14.93 -0.87 6.97
CA LYS A 139 16.37 -0.91 7.26
C LYS A 139 16.59 -1.45 8.68
N GLY A 140 16.61 -2.76 8.82
CA GLY A 140 16.96 -3.52 10.01
C GLY A 140 18.23 -4.27 9.67
N ASN A 141 19.36 -3.61 9.96
CA ASN A 141 20.73 -4.00 9.66
C ASN A 141 21.14 -3.99 8.19
N LYS A 142 21.87 -2.93 7.82
CA LYS A 142 23.00 -3.08 6.90
C LYS A 142 23.79 -4.30 7.37
N ALA A 143 23.74 -5.41 6.64
CA ALA A 143 24.80 -6.39 6.73
C ALA A 143 26.09 -5.62 6.54
N LYS A 144 26.96 -5.61 7.55
CA LYS A 144 28.35 -5.17 7.41
C LYS A 144 28.93 -6.04 6.29
N SER A 145 29.01 -5.49 5.09
CA SER A 145 29.77 -6.09 4.01
C SER A 145 31.24 -5.81 4.30
N LYS A 146 31.90 -6.86 4.77
CA LYS A 146 33.34 -7.17 4.73
C LYS A 146 34.33 -6.03 4.92
#